data_AF-A0A833ZV98-F1
#
_entry.id   AF-A0A833ZV98-F1
#
_cell.length_a   1.000
_cell.length_b   1.000
_cell.length_c   1.000
_cell.angle_alpha   90.00
_cell.angle_beta   90.00
_cell.angle_gamma   90.00
#
_symmetry.space_group_name_H-M   'P 1'
#
loop_
_entity.id
_entity.type
_entity.pdbx_description
1 polymer ?
#
loop_
_entity_poly.entity_id
_entity_poly.type
_entity_poly.pdbx_seq_one_letter_code
_entity_poly.pdbx_strand_id
1 'polypeptide(L)'
;MDLVRNAPGGILDLNKVATKLGVRKRRVYDITNVLDGIDLVEKKSKNHIRWIGSDLNSLGAAPQQKQLQDELSDLAAMEDALDELIKDCAQQLFELTDNKENERLAYVTYQDIHSIRAFHEQIVIAVKAPAETRLDVPAPREDSITVHIRSTKGPIDVYLCEVEQRRPRGRAPEGAGGASSQGKRPENPAEEETPPQPSEELLEVSN
;
A
#
# COMPACT_ATOMS: atom_id res chain seq x y z
N MET A 1 20.20 -43.32 -6.30
CA MET A 1 19.12 -43.78 -5.39
C MET A 1 18.26 -44.89 -6.00
N ASP A 2 18.27 -45.09 -7.32
CA ASP A 2 17.43 -46.11 -8.00
C ASP A 2 17.77 -47.56 -7.68
N LEU A 3 19.02 -47.85 -7.29
CA LEU A 3 19.41 -49.19 -6.85
C LEU A 3 18.76 -49.59 -5.52
N VAL A 4 18.52 -48.63 -4.64
CA VAL A 4 17.85 -48.87 -3.34
C VAL A 4 16.35 -49.02 -3.54
N ARG A 5 15.74 -48.16 -4.37
CA ARG A 5 14.30 -48.20 -4.70
C ARG A 5 13.86 -49.50 -5.39
N ASN A 6 14.73 -50.10 -6.21
CA ASN A 6 14.39 -51.30 -6.97
C ASN A 6 14.75 -52.61 -6.25
N ALA A 7 15.32 -52.54 -5.04
CA ALA A 7 15.74 -53.72 -4.28
C ALA A 7 14.63 -54.16 -3.32
N PRO A 8 14.17 -55.43 -3.37
CA PRO A 8 13.12 -55.92 -2.49
C PRO A 8 13.59 -55.88 -1.02
N GLY A 9 12.84 -55.18 -0.17
CA GLY A 9 13.14 -55.03 1.26
C GLY A 9 14.34 -54.14 1.58
N GLY A 10 14.79 -53.29 0.64
CA GLY A 10 15.90 -52.36 0.84
C GLY A 10 17.26 -53.05 1.00
N ILE A 11 17.38 -54.33 0.63
CA ILE A 11 18.62 -55.12 0.75
C ILE A 11 19.39 -55.07 -0.57
N LEU A 12 20.60 -54.51 -0.54
CA LEU A 12 21.47 -54.38 -1.71
C LEU A 12 22.61 -55.38 -1.64
N ASP A 13 22.80 -56.13 -2.72
CA ASP A 13 23.98 -56.97 -2.94
C ASP A 13 25.10 -56.12 -3.54
N LEU A 14 26.21 -56.03 -2.81
CA LEU A 14 27.37 -55.23 -3.18
C LEU A 14 28.00 -55.66 -4.52
N ASN A 15 27.88 -56.93 -4.91
CA ASN A 15 28.38 -57.39 -6.21
C ASN A 15 27.51 -56.87 -7.35
N LYS A 16 26.18 -56.95 -7.20
CA LYS A 16 25.23 -56.41 -8.19
C LYS A 16 25.36 -54.90 -8.32
N VAL A 17 25.56 -54.20 -7.21
CA VAL A 17 25.81 -52.75 -7.18
C VAL A 17 27.10 -52.39 -7.92
N ALA A 18 28.19 -53.12 -7.67
CA ALA A 18 29.47 -52.92 -8.35
C ALA A 18 29.33 -53.12 -9.87
N THR A 19 28.64 -54.18 -10.31
CA THR A 19 28.38 -54.44 -11.73
C THR A 19 27.49 -53.36 -12.36
N LYS A 20 26.41 -52.96 -11.70
CA LYS A 20 25.44 -51.98 -12.24
C LYS A 20 26.00 -50.56 -12.30
N LEU A 21 26.85 -50.18 -11.35
CA LEU A 21 27.55 -48.88 -11.36
C LEU A 21 28.85 -48.91 -12.18
N GLY A 22 29.28 -50.07 -12.67
CA GLY A 22 30.52 -50.22 -13.44
C GLY A 22 31.79 -49.94 -12.63
N VAL A 23 31.73 -50.05 -11.30
CA VAL A 23 32.83 -49.71 -10.39
C VAL A 23 33.40 -50.94 -9.70
N ARG A 24 34.66 -50.87 -9.27
CA ARG A 24 35.30 -51.92 -8.47
C ARG A 24 34.63 -52.01 -7.08
N LYS A 25 34.51 -53.23 -6.54
CA LYS A 25 33.91 -53.50 -5.22
C LYS A 25 34.52 -52.66 -4.08
N ARG A 26 35.79 -52.29 -4.19
CA ARG A 26 36.48 -51.39 -3.25
C ARG A 26 35.81 -50.02 -3.12
N ARG A 27 35.31 -49.44 -4.23
CA ARG A 27 34.64 -48.13 -4.26
C ARG A 27 33.25 -48.17 -3.67
N VAL A 28 32.56 -49.31 -3.80
CA VAL A 28 31.28 -49.53 -3.13
C VAL A 28 31.48 -49.45 -1.61
N TYR A 29 32.56 -50.03 -1.07
CA TYR A 29 32.86 -49.92 0.37
C TYR A 29 33.13 -48.50 0.85
N ASP A 30 33.80 -47.66 0.05
CA ASP A 30 34.01 -46.26 0.43
C ASP A 30 32.68 -45.54 0.63
N ILE A 31 31.73 -45.77 -0.26
CA ILE A 31 30.39 -45.19 -0.19
C ILE A 31 29.61 -45.80 0.98
N THR A 32 29.61 -47.13 1.15
CA THR A 32 28.85 -47.77 2.23
C THR A 32 29.40 -47.40 3.60
N ASN A 33 30.71 -47.20 3.76
CA ASN A 33 31.29 -46.78 5.04
C ASN A 33 30.87 -45.36 5.42
N VAL A 34 30.77 -44.45 4.44
CA VAL A 34 30.24 -43.10 4.69
C VAL A 34 28.77 -43.18 5.07
N LEU A 35 27.98 -43.96 4.33
CA LEU A 35 26.54 -44.14 4.61
C LEU A 35 26.27 -44.86 5.95
N ASP A 36 27.14 -45.80 6.35
CA ASP A 36 27.10 -46.51 7.62
C ASP A 36 27.51 -45.56 8.76
N GLY A 37 28.50 -44.69 8.52
CA GLY A 37 28.93 -43.66 9.47
C GLY A 37 27.92 -42.54 9.72
N ILE A 38 26.88 -42.43 8.88
CA ILE A 38 25.73 -41.54 9.08
C ILE A 38 24.42 -42.32 9.33
N ASP A 39 24.53 -43.60 9.69
CA ASP A 39 23.42 -44.48 10.08
C ASP A 39 22.31 -44.65 9.03
N LEU A 40 22.61 -44.49 7.73
CA LEU A 40 21.64 -44.68 6.64
C LEU A 40 21.60 -46.12 6.10
N VAL A 41 22.59 -46.95 6.43
CA VAL A 41 22.67 -48.36 6.01
C VAL A 41 23.10 -49.27 7.17
N GLU A 42 22.60 -50.50 7.19
CA GLU A 42 23.00 -51.58 8.09
C GLU A 42 23.77 -52.65 7.33
N LYS A 43 24.77 -53.22 7.97
CA LYS A 43 25.38 -54.46 7.49
C LYS A 43 24.52 -55.67 7.87
N LYS A 44 23.90 -56.34 6.88
CA LYS A 44 23.19 -57.62 7.10
C LYS A 44 24.06 -58.84 6.94
N SER A 45 24.97 -58.85 5.96
CA SER A 45 25.93 -59.94 5.74
C SER A 45 27.15 -59.47 4.96
N LYS A 46 28.14 -60.36 4.75
CA LYS A 46 29.43 -60.05 4.08
C LYS A 46 29.28 -59.41 2.69
N ASN A 47 28.16 -59.63 2.00
CA ASN A 47 27.87 -59.06 0.68
C ASN A 47 26.54 -58.30 0.60
N HIS A 48 25.81 -58.15 1.71
CA HIS A 48 24.50 -57.50 1.70
C HIS A 48 24.42 -56.41 2.75
N ILE A 49 24.01 -55.24 2.31
CA ILE A 49 23.64 -54.12 3.18
C ILE A 49 22.13 -53.91 3.10
N ARG A 50 21.53 -53.40 4.16
CA ARG A 50 20.14 -52.95 4.18
C ARG A 50 20.13 -51.44 4.29
N TRP A 51 19.35 -50.76 3.47
CA TRP A 51 19.04 -49.35 3.68
C TRP A 51 18.12 -49.21 4.89
N ILE A 52 18.56 -48.45 5.91
CA ILE A 52 17.75 -48.12 7.11
C ILE A 52 17.33 -46.64 7.10
N GLY A 53 17.95 -45.81 6.26
CA GLY A 53 17.50 -44.44 6.08
C GLY A 53 16.00 -44.41 5.78
N SER A 54 15.29 -43.42 6.32
CA SER A 54 13.86 -43.23 6.08
C SER A 54 13.56 -43.41 4.59
N ASP A 55 12.50 -44.14 4.26
CA ASP A 55 12.10 -44.36 2.87
C ASP A 55 12.08 -43.01 2.15
N LEU A 56 12.83 -42.88 1.06
CA LEU A 56 12.83 -41.63 0.29
C LEU A 56 11.44 -41.31 -0.30
N ASN A 57 10.53 -42.30 -0.31
CA ASN A 57 9.11 -42.08 -0.56
C ASN A 57 8.41 -41.31 0.57
N SER A 58 8.84 -41.44 1.83
CA SER A 58 8.33 -40.62 2.94
C SER A 58 8.99 -39.24 3.01
N LEU A 59 10.15 -39.05 2.37
CA LEU A 59 10.79 -37.73 2.24
C LEU A 59 10.11 -36.84 1.18
N GLY A 60 9.34 -37.43 0.26
CA GLY A 60 8.56 -36.72 -0.77
C GLY A 60 7.04 -36.82 -0.62
N ALA A 61 6.57 -37.53 0.41
CA ALA A 61 5.15 -37.67 0.73
C ALA A 61 4.93 -37.63 2.25
N ALA A 62 5.64 -36.72 2.94
CA ALA A 62 5.29 -36.42 4.30
C ALA A 62 3.88 -35.77 4.31
N PRO A 63 2.94 -36.19 5.17
CA PRO A 63 1.64 -35.51 5.31
C PRO A 63 1.80 -34.00 5.53
N GLN A 64 2.93 -33.60 6.14
CA GLN A 64 3.33 -32.21 6.32
C GLN A 64 3.57 -31.45 5.00
N GLN A 65 4.11 -32.08 3.96
CA GLN A 65 4.30 -31.42 2.66
C GLN A 65 2.95 -31.16 1.98
N LYS A 66 2.00 -32.07 2.12
CA LYS A 66 0.63 -31.87 1.63
C LYS A 66 -0.07 -30.76 2.41
N GLN A 67 0.03 -30.77 3.74
CA GLN A 67 -0.52 -29.70 4.59
C GLN A 67 0.05 -28.34 4.22
N LEU A 68 1.36 -28.23 4.01
CA LEU A 68 1.99 -26.98 3.57
C LEU A 68 1.56 -26.56 2.16
N GLN A 69 1.30 -27.50 1.25
CA GLN A 69 0.76 -27.18 -0.07
C GLN A 69 -0.69 -26.68 0.00
N ASP A 70 -1.50 -27.31 0.85
CA ASP A 70 -2.88 -26.88 1.09
C ASP A 70 -2.88 -25.47 1.74
N GLU A 71 -2.04 -25.23 2.76
CA GLU A 71 -1.86 -23.91 3.37
C GLU A 71 -1.40 -22.83 2.38
N LEU A 72 -0.45 -23.16 1.50
CA LEU A 72 -0.01 -22.24 0.45
C LEU A 72 -1.13 -21.92 -0.54
N SER A 73 -1.97 -22.91 -0.88
CA SER A 73 -3.12 -22.69 -1.75
C SER A 73 -4.17 -21.81 -1.08
N ASP A 74 -4.42 -22.01 0.21
CA ASP A 74 -5.36 -21.21 0.99
C ASP A 74 -4.87 -19.76 1.13
N LEU A 75 -3.56 -19.58 1.39
CA LEU A 75 -2.93 -18.27 1.46
C LEU A 75 -2.98 -17.53 0.11
N ALA A 76 -2.72 -18.23 -0.99
CA ALA A 76 -2.81 -17.64 -2.33
C ALA A 76 -4.26 -17.20 -2.65
N ALA A 77 -5.26 -18.03 -2.31
CA ALA A 77 -6.66 -17.64 -2.49
C ALA A 77 -7.06 -16.43 -1.61
N MET A 78 -6.48 -16.32 -0.42
CA MET A 78 -6.69 -15.15 0.45
C MET A 78 -6.01 -13.90 -0.13
N GLU A 79 -4.81 -14.00 -0.66
CA GLU A 79 -4.10 -12.92 -1.35
C GLU A 79 -4.92 -12.42 -2.54
N ASP A 80 -5.37 -13.33 -3.41
CA ASP A 80 -6.21 -13.00 -4.58
C ASP A 80 -7.51 -12.28 -4.15
N ALA A 81 -8.15 -12.73 -3.07
CA ALA A 81 -9.36 -12.10 -2.56
C ALA A 81 -9.10 -10.69 -2.00
N LEU A 82 -7.97 -10.49 -1.32
CA LEU A 82 -7.57 -9.18 -0.81
C LEU A 82 -7.23 -8.22 -1.96
N ASP A 83 -6.54 -8.70 -3.00
CA ASP A 83 -6.20 -7.90 -4.17
C ASP A 83 -7.45 -7.43 -4.93
N GLU A 84 -8.46 -8.28 -5.09
CA GLU A 84 -9.74 -7.85 -5.68
C GLU A 84 -10.46 -6.82 -4.79
N LEU A 85 -10.42 -6.95 -3.46
CA LEU A 85 -10.99 -5.94 -2.56
C LEU A 85 -10.23 -4.60 -2.62
N ILE A 86 -8.90 -4.63 -2.72
CA ILE A 86 -8.08 -3.43 -2.86
C ILE A 86 -8.42 -2.73 -4.18
N LYS A 87 -8.54 -3.49 -5.27
CA LYS A 87 -8.89 -3.00 -6.59
C LYS A 87 -10.29 -2.40 -6.61
N ASP A 88 -11.28 -3.07 -6.02
CA ASP A 88 -12.64 -2.56 -5.91
C ASP A 88 -12.69 -1.26 -5.11
N CYS A 89 -11.96 -1.19 -3.99
CA CYS A 89 -11.87 0.02 -3.18
C CYS A 89 -11.19 1.17 -3.93
N ALA A 90 -10.09 0.89 -4.64
CA ALA A 90 -9.39 1.88 -5.46
C ALA A 90 -10.28 2.40 -6.59
N GLN A 91 -11.06 1.52 -7.24
CA GLN A 91 -12.01 1.88 -8.29
C GLN A 91 -13.14 2.78 -7.74
N GLN A 92 -13.71 2.44 -6.58
CA GLN A 92 -14.73 3.26 -5.93
C GLN A 92 -14.19 4.65 -5.55
N LEU A 93 -12.97 4.74 -5.02
CA LEU A 93 -12.34 6.02 -4.73
C LEU A 93 -12.13 6.83 -6.02
N PHE A 94 -11.65 6.19 -7.09
CA PHE A 94 -11.47 6.85 -8.37
C PHE A 94 -12.78 7.44 -8.90
N GLU A 95 -13.85 6.65 -8.94
CA GLU A 95 -15.19 7.09 -9.37
C GLU A 95 -15.73 8.25 -8.53
N LEU A 96 -15.50 8.22 -7.21
CA LEU A 96 -15.89 9.31 -6.33
C LEU A 96 -15.09 10.59 -6.60
N THR A 97 -13.78 10.48 -6.87
CA THR A 97 -12.89 11.63 -7.07
C THR A 97 -12.92 12.22 -8.48
N ASP A 98 -13.19 11.42 -9.51
CA ASP A 98 -13.22 11.86 -10.92
C ASP A 98 -14.58 12.48 -11.31
N ASN A 99 -15.60 12.28 -10.46
CA ASN A 99 -16.91 12.90 -10.66
C ASN A 99 -16.85 14.42 -10.42
N LYS A 100 -17.14 15.21 -11.47
CA LYS A 100 -17.13 16.68 -11.45
C LYS A 100 -18.03 17.31 -10.39
N GLU A 101 -19.17 16.69 -10.07
CA GLU A 101 -20.04 17.19 -9.00
C GLU A 101 -19.39 17.04 -7.63
N ASN A 102 -18.68 15.92 -7.42
CA ASN A 102 -17.96 15.67 -6.18
C ASN A 102 -16.71 16.54 -6.08
N GLU A 103 -16.02 16.81 -7.20
CA GLU A 103 -14.87 17.71 -7.24
C GLU A 103 -15.23 19.10 -6.68
N ARG A 104 -16.40 19.64 -7.04
CA ARG A 104 -16.87 20.94 -6.52
C ARG A 104 -17.20 20.92 -5.02
N LEU A 105 -17.57 19.76 -4.48
CA LEU A 105 -17.94 19.58 -3.08
C LEU A 105 -16.78 19.10 -2.20
N ALA A 106 -15.64 18.73 -2.80
CA ALA A 106 -14.44 18.24 -2.11
C ALA A 106 -13.60 19.39 -1.52
N TYR A 107 -14.19 20.16 -0.61
CA TYR A 107 -13.50 21.21 0.15
C TYR A 107 -13.76 21.08 1.65
N VAL A 108 -12.92 21.73 2.44
CA VAL A 108 -13.07 21.86 3.89
C VAL A 108 -13.16 23.34 4.25
N THR A 109 -13.94 23.68 5.27
CA THR A 109 -14.05 25.05 5.75
C THR A 109 -13.06 25.32 6.88
N TYR A 110 -12.77 26.60 7.14
CA TYR A 110 -11.97 26.99 8.31
C TYR A 110 -12.59 26.52 9.63
N GLN A 111 -13.92 26.47 9.70
CA GLN A 111 -14.64 25.99 10.89
C GLN A 111 -14.42 24.49 11.11
N ASP A 112 -14.36 23.69 10.05
CA ASP A 112 -14.09 22.25 10.12
C ASP A 112 -12.67 21.99 10.65
N ILE A 113 -11.68 22.72 10.11
CA ILE A 113 -10.28 22.63 10.55
C ILE A 113 -10.16 23.02 12.04
N HIS A 114 -10.81 24.10 12.46
CA HIS A 114 -10.77 24.55 13.86
C HIS A 114 -11.54 23.62 14.80
N SER A 115 -12.55 22.88 14.31
CA SER A 115 -13.27 21.91 15.14
C SER A 115 -12.37 20.76 15.63
N ILE A 116 -11.24 20.53 14.97
CA ILE A 116 -10.27 19.49 15.30
C ILE A 116 -9.51 19.90 16.57
N ARG A 117 -9.75 19.16 17.66
CA ARG A 117 -9.12 19.39 18.98
C ARG A 117 -7.60 19.44 18.93
N ALA A 118 -6.99 18.65 18.05
CA ALA A 118 -5.54 18.59 17.91
C ALA A 118 -4.89 19.90 17.42
N PHE A 119 -5.66 20.78 16.77
CA PHE A 119 -5.16 22.03 16.19
C PHE A 119 -5.52 23.28 17.01
N HIS A 120 -6.11 23.11 18.20
CA HIS A 120 -6.42 24.25 19.06
C HIS A 120 -5.13 24.94 19.52
N GLU A 121 -5.14 26.27 19.51
CA GLU A 121 -4.01 27.13 19.91
C GLU A 121 -2.73 26.93 19.08
N GLN A 122 -2.83 26.32 17.89
CA GLN A 122 -1.72 26.12 16.96
C GLN A 122 -1.91 26.91 15.68
N ILE A 123 -0.78 27.27 15.06
CA ILE A 123 -0.77 27.88 13.73
C ILE A 123 -0.95 26.76 12.69
N VAL A 124 -2.05 26.80 11.96
CA VAL A 124 -2.35 25.82 10.89
C VAL A 124 -2.07 26.44 9.53
N ILE A 125 -1.19 25.80 8.76
CA ILE A 125 -0.84 26.20 7.40
C ILE A 125 -1.35 25.11 6.46
N ALA A 126 -2.30 25.46 5.58
CA ALA A 126 -2.79 24.57 4.54
C ALA A 126 -1.98 24.77 3.26
N VAL A 127 -1.40 23.69 2.74
CA VAL A 127 -0.60 23.71 1.51
C VAL A 127 -1.32 22.92 0.43
N LYS A 128 -1.63 23.57 -0.68
CA LYS A 128 -2.17 22.95 -1.90
C LYS A 128 -1.08 22.92 -2.94
N ALA A 129 -0.68 21.73 -3.36
CA ALA A 129 0.41 21.54 -4.31
C ALA A 129 0.02 20.48 -5.35
N PRO A 130 0.56 20.56 -6.58
CA PRO A 130 0.30 19.57 -7.61
C PRO A 130 0.92 18.22 -7.26
N ALA A 131 0.49 17.17 -7.98
CA ALA A 131 1.04 15.83 -7.84
C ALA A 131 2.57 15.83 -8.00
N GLU A 132 3.23 14.90 -7.31
CA GLU A 132 4.69 14.74 -7.27
C GLU A 132 5.47 15.91 -6.62
N THR A 133 4.79 16.76 -5.85
CA THR A 133 5.46 17.74 -4.99
C THR A 133 6.25 17.05 -3.89
N ARG A 134 7.51 17.46 -3.70
CA ARG A 134 8.39 16.94 -2.64
C ARG A 134 8.34 17.83 -1.41
N LEU A 135 8.20 17.21 -0.25
CA LEU A 135 8.25 17.85 1.08
C LEU A 135 9.45 17.29 1.84
N ASP A 136 10.47 18.13 2.04
CA ASP A 136 11.67 17.77 2.81
C ASP A 136 11.66 18.53 4.14
N VAL A 137 11.78 17.80 5.24
CA VAL A 137 11.93 18.35 6.60
C VAL A 137 13.30 17.94 7.12
N PRO A 138 14.35 18.77 6.93
CA PRO A 138 15.68 18.51 7.49
C PRO A 138 15.64 18.41 9.02
N ALA A 139 16.66 17.76 9.58
CA ALA A 139 16.83 17.71 11.03
C ALA A 139 16.85 19.14 11.60
N PRO A 140 16.15 19.39 12.73
CA PRO A 140 16.11 20.71 13.35
C PRO A 140 17.52 21.19 13.69
N ARG A 141 17.79 22.47 13.36
CA ARG A 141 18.98 23.17 13.85
C ARG A 141 18.66 23.78 15.22
N GLU A 142 19.68 24.13 16.01
CA GLU A 142 19.52 24.70 17.36
C GLU A 142 18.47 25.83 17.43
N ASP A 143 18.40 26.66 16.37
CA ASP A 143 17.53 27.85 16.36
C ASP A 143 16.41 27.85 15.30
N SER A 144 16.27 26.79 14.50
CA SER A 144 15.23 26.79 13.44
C SER A 144 14.82 25.40 12.96
N ILE A 145 13.52 25.28 12.69
CA ILE A 145 12.93 24.19 11.91
C ILE A 145 12.60 24.77 10.53
N THR A 146 13.12 24.14 9.49
CA THR A 146 12.88 24.54 8.10
C THR A 146 12.10 23.45 7.38
N VAL A 147 11.09 23.84 6.61
CA VAL A 147 10.33 22.93 5.75
C VAL A 147 10.55 23.38 4.31
N HIS A 148 11.03 22.48 3.44
CA HIS A 148 11.24 22.76 2.03
C HIS A 148 10.17 22.05 1.20
N ILE A 149 9.46 22.83 0.38
CA ILE A 149 8.43 22.30 -0.52
C ILE A 149 8.85 22.62 -1.96
N ARG A 150 8.94 21.61 -2.82
CA ARG A 150 9.37 21.76 -4.20
C ARG A 150 8.43 21.04 -5.15
N SER A 151 7.86 21.79 -6.09
CA SER A 151 7.05 21.28 -7.18
C SER A 151 7.77 21.45 -8.52
N THR A 152 7.61 20.48 -9.43
CA THR A 152 8.09 20.54 -10.82
C THR A 152 6.95 20.68 -11.84
N LYS A 153 5.69 20.52 -11.40
CA LYS A 153 4.50 20.44 -12.28
C LYS A 153 3.56 21.63 -12.18
N GLY A 154 3.85 22.61 -11.32
CA GLY A 154 2.98 23.79 -11.15
C GLY A 154 3.26 24.57 -9.87
N PRO A 155 2.57 25.71 -9.67
CA PRO A 155 2.68 26.54 -8.48
C PRO A 155 2.17 25.81 -7.23
N ILE A 156 2.60 26.29 -6.06
CA ILE A 156 2.15 25.81 -4.74
C ILE A 156 1.39 26.95 -4.09
N ASP A 157 0.16 26.69 -3.67
CA ASP A 157 -0.66 27.64 -2.93
C ASP A 157 -0.56 27.35 -1.43
N VAL A 158 -0.33 28.39 -0.63
CA VAL A 158 -0.19 28.28 0.82
C VAL A 158 -1.17 29.23 1.49
N TYR A 159 -1.97 28.68 2.41
CA TYR A 159 -2.99 29.42 3.15
C TYR A 159 -2.71 29.32 4.64
N LEU A 160 -2.86 30.45 5.34
CA LEU A 160 -2.82 30.48 6.78
C LEU A 160 -4.26 30.42 7.30
N CYS A 161 -4.59 29.39 8.08
CA CYS A 161 -5.92 29.20 8.63
C CYS A 161 -6.09 30.06 9.89
N GLU A 162 -6.24 31.37 9.71
CA GLU A 162 -6.58 32.28 10.80
C GLU A 162 -8.10 32.25 11.04
N VAL A 163 -8.50 32.12 12.31
CA VAL A 163 -9.83 32.55 12.70
C VAL A 163 -9.73 34.06 12.85
N GLU A 164 -10.44 34.78 11.99
CA GLU A 164 -10.67 36.21 12.21
C GLU A 164 -11.38 36.33 13.55
N GLN A 165 -10.60 36.60 14.60
CA GLN A 165 -11.16 36.97 15.89
C GLN A 165 -12.01 38.18 15.58
N ARG A 166 -13.34 38.01 15.63
CA ARG A 166 -14.28 39.13 15.59
C ARG A 166 -13.77 40.13 16.61
N ARG A 167 -13.08 41.17 16.14
CA ARG A 167 -12.75 42.31 16.99
C ARG A 167 -14.10 42.72 17.58
N PRO A 168 -14.25 42.75 18.92
CA PRO A 168 -15.48 43.27 19.48
C PRO A 168 -15.59 44.68 18.91
N ARG A 169 -16.65 44.92 18.10
CA ARG A 169 -16.89 46.20 17.46
C ARG A 169 -16.65 47.28 18.50
N GLY A 170 -15.57 48.04 18.31
CA GLY A 170 -15.23 49.15 19.19
C GLY A 170 -16.48 50.01 19.31
N ARG A 171 -16.85 50.29 20.56
CA ARG A 171 -17.91 51.22 20.97
C ARG A 171 -18.08 52.33 19.94
N ALA A 172 -19.30 52.45 19.41
CA ALA A 172 -19.73 53.67 18.77
C ALA A 172 -19.54 54.85 19.75
N PRO A 173 -18.98 55.99 19.33
CA PRO A 173 -19.17 57.21 20.07
C PRO A 173 -20.57 57.72 19.74
N GLU A 174 -21.48 57.62 20.71
CA GLU A 174 -22.66 58.48 20.75
C GLU A 174 -22.19 59.92 20.94
N GLY A 175 -22.61 60.83 20.06
CA GLY A 175 -22.38 62.25 20.28
C GLY A 175 -22.67 63.16 19.09
N ALA A 176 -23.90 63.66 19.06
CA ALA A 176 -24.33 64.97 18.57
C ALA A 176 -24.50 65.23 17.05
N GLY A 177 -25.77 65.30 16.65
CA GLY A 177 -26.34 66.55 16.13
C GLY A 177 -26.75 66.57 14.65
N GLY A 178 -28.04 66.84 14.39
CA GLY A 178 -28.43 67.67 13.25
C GLY A 178 -29.43 67.11 12.22
N ALA A 179 -30.71 67.20 12.56
CA ALA A 179 -31.85 67.62 11.71
C ALA A 179 -32.14 67.00 10.31
N SER A 180 -33.32 66.36 10.25
CA SER A 180 -34.44 66.56 9.29
C SER A 180 -34.23 66.34 7.78
N SER A 181 -34.92 65.35 7.20
CA SER A 181 -36.06 65.61 6.29
C SER A 181 -36.77 64.34 5.79
N GLN A 182 -38.09 64.47 5.79
CA GLN A 182 -39.22 63.72 5.21
C GLN A 182 -38.97 62.59 4.17
N GLY A 183 -39.53 61.41 4.49
CA GLY A 183 -40.72 60.84 3.81
C GLY A 183 -40.62 60.29 2.39
N LYS A 184 -40.75 58.96 2.22
CA LYS A 184 -41.83 58.26 1.49
C LYS A 184 -41.51 56.76 1.30
N ARG A 185 -42.50 55.92 1.60
CA ARG A 185 -42.65 54.53 1.11
C ARG A 185 -43.49 54.60 -0.19
N PRO A 186 -43.31 53.73 -1.19
CA PRO A 186 -44.11 52.49 -1.30
C PRO A 186 -43.28 51.27 -1.81
N GLU A 187 -43.52 50.06 -1.31
CA GLU A 187 -44.18 48.92 -2.00
C GLU A 187 -43.43 48.30 -3.20
N ASN A 188 -43.14 47.00 -3.05
CA ASN A 188 -42.67 45.99 -4.02
C ASN A 188 -43.80 45.63 -5.01
N PRO A 189 -43.56 45.06 -6.23
CA PRO A 189 -43.09 43.66 -6.34
C PRO A 189 -42.20 43.28 -7.54
N ALA A 190 -41.55 42.12 -7.33
CA ALA A 190 -41.00 41.11 -8.23
C ALA A 190 -40.92 41.38 -9.75
N GLU A 191 -39.70 41.22 -10.29
CA GLU A 191 -39.50 40.61 -11.61
C GLU A 191 -38.14 39.89 -11.65
N GLU A 192 -38.16 38.79 -12.39
CA GLU A 192 -37.21 37.69 -12.52
C GLU A 192 -36.13 38.06 -13.56
N GLU A 193 -34.85 38.09 -13.17
CA GLU A 193 -33.75 38.29 -14.11
C GLU A 193 -32.82 37.06 -14.16
N THR A 194 -32.83 36.44 -15.33
CA THR A 194 -31.97 35.34 -15.76
C THR A 194 -30.50 35.77 -15.86
N PRO A 195 -29.52 34.87 -15.63
CA PRO A 195 -28.11 35.21 -15.78
C PRO A 195 -27.67 35.18 -17.26
N PRO A 196 -26.77 36.08 -17.71
CA PRO A 196 -26.30 36.10 -19.10
C PRO A 196 -25.21 35.05 -19.33
N GLN A 197 -25.28 34.35 -20.47
CA GLN A 197 -24.20 33.52 -21.01
C GLN A 197 -23.17 34.38 -21.77
N PRO A 198 -21.86 34.11 -21.67
CA PRO A 198 -20.88 34.62 -22.61
C PRO A 198 -20.58 33.60 -23.73
N SER A 199 -21.01 33.99 -24.93
CA SER A 199 -20.39 33.88 -26.27
C SER A 199 -19.19 32.95 -26.50
N GLU A 200 -19.36 32.04 -27.46
CA GLU A 200 -18.30 31.34 -28.20
C GLU A 200 -17.52 32.32 -29.11
N GLU A 201 -16.20 32.38 -28.95
CA GLU A 201 -15.28 32.94 -29.96
C GLU A 201 -14.59 31.79 -30.70
N LEU A 202 -14.98 31.62 -31.96
CA LEU A 202 -14.33 30.77 -32.95
C LEU A 202 -13.16 31.55 -33.55
N LEU A 203 -11.92 31.09 -33.35
CA LEU A 203 -10.75 31.60 -34.08
C LEU A 203 -10.14 30.49 -34.93
N GLU A 204 -10.27 30.69 -36.24
CA GLU A 204 -9.61 29.98 -37.33
C GLU A 204 -8.09 30.00 -37.16
N VAL A 205 -7.44 28.90 -37.57
CA VAL A 205 -6.07 28.97 -38.10
C VAL A 205 -5.98 28.08 -39.33
N SER A 206 -5.78 28.73 -40.48
CA SER A 206 -5.33 28.11 -41.73
C SER A 206 -3.81 27.97 -41.76
N ASN A 207 -3.38 26.88 -42.41
CA ASN A 207 -2.04 26.48 -42.89
C ASN A 207 -0.94 26.18 -41.87
#